data_AF-A0A131ZUF7-F1
#
_entry.id   AF-A0A131ZUF7-F1
#
_cell.length_a   1.000
_cell.length_b   1.000
_cell.length_c   1.000
_cell.angle_alpha   90.00
_cell.angle_beta   90.00
_cell.angle_gamma   90.00
#
_symmetry.space_group_name_H-M   'P 1'
#
loop_
_entity.id
_entity.type
_entity.pdbx_description
1 polymer ?
#
loop_
_entity_poly.entity_id
_entity_poly.type
_entity_poly.pdbx_seq_one_letter_code
_entity_poly.pdbx_strand_id
1 'polypeptide(L)'
;MNILKLETKIINEFLEYFTNAISISGSIFSPWAINDNPLAQARDFSYRFTCGYRQDQIVDCLRYQELSQLMSVSAERDWDKNRQPFWFRPVIDLNVTGSALLKDFPLNLYKS
;
A
#
# COMPACT_ATOMS: atom_id res chain seq x y z
N MET A 1 17.53 33.71 17.31
CA MET A 1 18.47 32.68 16.79
C MET A 1 18.00 31.27 17.16
N ASN A 2 16.78 30.88 16.75
CA ASN A 2 16.20 29.56 17.09
C ASN A 2 15.34 28.94 15.95
N ILE A 3 15.16 29.65 14.83
CA ILE A 3 14.35 29.16 13.70
C ILE A 3 15.20 28.23 12.82
N LEU A 4 16.47 28.58 12.57
CA LEU A 4 17.42 27.79 11.79
C LEU A 4 17.72 26.39 12.35
N LYS A 5 17.57 26.16 13.66
CA LYS A 5 17.84 24.86 14.32
C LYS A 5 16.72 23.84 14.15
N LEU A 6 15.47 24.27 13.93
CA LEU A 6 14.35 23.36 13.71
C LEU A 6 14.38 22.80 12.27
N GLU A 7 14.70 23.66 11.29
CA GLU A 7 14.78 23.26 9.88
C GLU A 7 15.90 22.24 9.62
N THR A 8 17.04 22.35 10.31
CA THR A 8 18.14 21.38 10.17
C THR A 8 17.80 20.00 10.74
N LYS A 9 16.93 19.92 11.74
CA LYS A 9 16.60 18.65 12.41
C LYS A 9 15.72 17.75 11.55
N ILE A 10 14.80 18.35 10.79
CA ILE A 10 13.89 17.61 9.88
C ILE A 10 14.64 17.12 8.63
N ILE A 11 15.57 17.93 8.11
CA ILE A 11 16.38 17.55 6.93
C ILE A 11 17.32 16.37 7.24
N ASN A 12 17.82 16.24 8.47
CA ASN A 12 18.79 15.21 8.84
C ASN A 12 18.22 13.78 8.95
N GLU A 13 16.91 13.57 9.17
CA GLU A 13 16.36 12.22 9.38
C GLU A 13 16.21 11.39 8.08
N PHE A 14 16.12 12.02 6.90
CA PHE A 14 16.04 11.30 5.61
C PHE A 14 17.36 11.25 4.83
N LEU A 15 18.32 12.13 5.15
CA LEU A 15 19.68 12.08 4.59
C LEU A 15 20.48 10.82 5.02
N GLU A 16 19.98 10.02 5.97
CA GLU A 16 20.68 8.84 6.48
C GLU A 16 20.60 7.59 5.59
N TYR A 17 19.67 7.51 4.62
CA TYR A 17 19.46 6.27 3.85
C TYR A 17 20.03 6.30 2.43
N PHE A 18 19.97 7.44 1.73
CA PHE A 18 20.48 7.58 0.36
C PHE A 18 20.72 9.05 -0.01
N THR A 19 21.63 9.27 -0.97
CA THR A 19 21.97 10.61 -1.48
C THR A 19 21.31 10.94 -2.82
N ASN A 20 20.96 9.91 -3.60
CA ASN A 20 20.37 10.06 -4.94
C ASN A 20 19.39 8.92 -5.21
N ALA A 21 18.36 9.19 -6.02
CA ALA A 21 17.39 8.19 -6.47
C ALA A 21 17.03 8.43 -7.95
N ILE A 22 16.89 7.35 -8.72
CA ILE A 22 16.44 7.37 -10.11
C ILE A 22 15.18 6.52 -10.21
N SER A 23 14.09 7.08 -10.72
CA SER A 23 12.86 6.36 -11.01
C SER A 23 12.67 6.23 -12.52
N ILE A 24 12.59 5.00 -13.04
CA ILE A 24 12.48 4.74 -14.49
C ILE A 24 11.09 4.17 -14.78
N SER A 25 10.35 4.81 -15.70
CA SER A 25 9.04 4.37 -16.20
C SER A 25 7.94 4.19 -15.15
N GLY A 26 8.06 4.84 -13.99
CA GLY A 26 7.07 4.79 -12.92
C GLY A 26 7.27 5.91 -11.91
N SER A 27 6.19 6.23 -11.20
CA SER A 27 6.22 7.13 -10.04
C SER A 27 5.09 6.75 -9.09
N ILE A 28 5.10 7.34 -7.90
CA ILE A 28 4.01 7.16 -6.93
C ILE A 28 2.65 7.71 -7.43
N PHE A 29 2.67 8.54 -8.47
CA PHE A 29 1.46 9.08 -9.12
C PHE A 29 0.93 8.19 -10.25
N SER A 30 1.62 7.09 -10.58
CA SER A 30 1.12 6.16 -11.57
C SER A 30 -0.19 5.50 -11.09
N PRO A 31 -1.21 5.30 -11.94
CA PRO A 31 -2.51 4.74 -11.53
C PRO A 31 -2.43 3.34 -10.89
N TRP A 32 -1.35 2.62 -11.16
CA TRP A 32 -1.08 1.29 -10.61
C TRP A 32 -0.25 1.31 -9.32
N ALA A 33 0.29 2.46 -8.90
CA ALA A 33 1.24 2.54 -7.79
C ALA A 33 0.57 2.46 -6.40
N ILE A 34 -0.66 2.94 -6.27
CA ILE A 34 -1.43 2.93 -5.01
C ILE A 34 -2.81 2.34 -5.24
N ASN A 35 -3.30 1.57 -4.27
CA ASN A 35 -4.70 1.20 -4.19
C ASN A 35 -5.49 2.19 -3.34
N ASP A 36 -6.51 2.79 -3.94
CA ASP A 36 -7.45 3.74 -3.36
C ASP A 36 -8.59 3.06 -2.57
N ASN A 37 -8.88 1.80 -2.84
CA ASN A 37 -9.92 1.03 -2.14
C ASN A 37 -9.46 -0.38 -1.72
N PRO A 38 -8.53 -0.46 -0.75
CA PRO A 38 -7.96 -1.74 -0.30
C PRO A 38 -8.97 -2.66 0.37
N LEU A 39 -9.97 -2.13 1.07
CA LEU A 39 -10.99 -2.97 1.72
C LEU A 39 -11.90 -3.66 0.71
N ALA A 40 -12.33 -2.97 -0.35
CA ALA A 40 -13.11 -3.61 -1.41
C ALA A 40 -12.32 -4.69 -2.13
N GLN A 41 -11.03 -4.43 -2.41
CA GLN A 41 -10.14 -5.43 -3.01
C GLN A 41 -9.93 -6.64 -2.10
N ALA A 42 -9.70 -6.44 -0.81
CA ALA A 42 -9.54 -7.52 0.17
C ALA A 42 -10.81 -8.41 0.25
N ARG A 43 -12.00 -7.81 0.20
CA ARG A 43 -13.28 -8.52 0.17
C ARG A 43 -13.46 -9.36 -1.10
N ASP A 44 -13.10 -8.79 -2.25
CA ASP A 44 -13.20 -9.52 -3.53
C ASP A 44 -12.20 -10.69 -3.56
N PHE A 45 -10.97 -10.47 -3.08
CA PHE A 45 -9.97 -11.53 -2.96
C PHE A 45 -10.45 -12.65 -2.02
N SER A 46 -10.93 -12.29 -0.82
CA SER A 46 -11.37 -13.26 0.19
C SER A 46 -12.63 -14.02 -0.21
N TYR A 47 -13.46 -13.47 -1.10
CA TYR A 47 -14.63 -14.16 -1.65
C TYR A 47 -14.25 -15.45 -2.41
N ARG A 48 -13.07 -15.53 -3.04
CA ARG A 48 -12.58 -16.77 -3.67
C ARG A 48 -12.39 -17.92 -2.69
N PHE A 49 -12.22 -17.61 -1.41
CA PHE A 49 -12.01 -18.57 -0.32
C PHE A 49 -13.27 -18.76 0.53
N THR A 50 -14.42 -18.20 0.10
CA THR A 50 -15.68 -18.25 0.86
C THR A 50 -15.56 -17.60 2.26
N CYS A 51 -14.67 -16.63 2.41
CA CYS A 51 -14.51 -15.91 3.68
C CYS A 51 -15.68 -14.97 3.94
N GLY A 52 -15.85 -14.58 5.21
CA GLY A 52 -16.81 -13.55 5.63
C GLY A 52 -16.49 -12.17 5.04
N TYR A 53 -17.42 -11.22 5.21
CA TYR A 53 -17.32 -9.87 4.62
C TYR A 53 -16.70 -8.82 5.55
N ARG A 54 -16.71 -9.08 6.86
CA ARG A 54 -16.11 -8.18 7.86
C ARG A 54 -14.59 -8.34 7.89
N GLN A 55 -13.89 -7.25 8.17
CA GLN A 55 -12.41 -7.22 8.12
C GLN A 55 -11.75 -8.26 9.05
N ASP A 56 -12.27 -8.42 10.27
CA ASP A 56 -11.79 -9.43 11.22
C ASP A 56 -11.96 -10.85 10.68
N GLN A 57 -13.15 -11.16 10.13
CA GLN A 57 -13.44 -12.45 9.53
C GLN A 57 -12.58 -12.76 8.31
N ILE A 58 -12.27 -11.74 7.50
CA ILE A 58 -11.38 -11.88 6.34
C ILE A 58 -9.99 -12.29 6.80
N VAL A 59 -9.42 -11.57 7.76
CA VAL A 59 -8.07 -11.82 8.27
C VAL A 59 -7.98 -13.22 8.88
N ASP A 60 -8.93 -13.58 9.74
CA ASP A 60 -8.91 -14.89 10.40
C ASP A 60 -9.08 -16.03 9.40
N CYS A 61 -9.99 -15.90 8.43
CA CYS A 61 -10.19 -16.89 7.38
C CYS A 61 -8.95 -17.09 6.49
N LEU A 62 -8.36 -15.99 6.01
CA LEU A 62 -7.21 -16.04 5.09
C LEU A 62 -5.94 -16.60 5.76
N ARG A 63 -5.77 -16.41 7.08
CA ARG A 63 -4.66 -16.98 7.84
C ARG A 63 -4.61 -18.50 7.85
N TYR A 64 -5.75 -19.17 7.68
CA TYR A 64 -5.84 -20.63 7.66
C TYR A 64 -5.87 -21.21 6.25
N GLN A 65 -5.77 -20.38 5.20
CA GLN A 65 -5.68 -20.87 3.83
C GLN A 65 -4.26 -21.34 3.51
N GLU A 66 -4.16 -22.35 2.65
CA GLU A 66 -2.88 -22.81 2.13
C GLU A 66 -2.21 -21.70 1.30
N LEU A 67 -0.92 -21.46 1.54
CA LEU A 67 -0.16 -20.44 0.82
C LEU A 67 -0.22 -20.64 -0.69
N SER A 68 -0.16 -21.89 -1.16
CA SER A 68 -0.24 -22.22 -2.58
C SER A 68 -1.55 -21.76 -3.22
N GLN A 69 -2.68 -21.85 -2.49
CA GLN A 69 -3.98 -21.40 -2.96
C GLN A 69 -4.09 -19.86 -2.96
N LEU A 70 -3.55 -19.22 -1.91
CA LEU A 70 -3.46 -17.75 -1.86
C LEU A 70 -2.67 -17.22 -3.06
N MET A 71 -1.54 -17.86 -3.37
CA MET A 71 -0.70 -17.47 -4.51
C MET A 71 -1.35 -17.77 -5.86
N SER A 72 -2.10 -18.88 -6.00
CA SER A 72 -2.78 -19.19 -7.26
C SER A 72 -3.84 -18.14 -7.61
N VAL A 73 -4.65 -17.74 -6.62
CA VAL A 73 -5.65 -16.67 -6.80
C VAL A 73 -4.98 -15.32 -7.03
N SER A 74 -3.89 -15.03 -6.31
CA SER A 74 -3.11 -13.79 -6.52
C SER A 74 -2.48 -13.69 -7.92
N ALA A 75 -2.26 -14.83 -8.59
CA ALA A 75 -1.70 -14.88 -9.94
C ALA A 75 -2.78 -14.78 -11.03
N GLU A 76 -4.07 -14.87 -10.68
CA GLU A 76 -5.17 -14.69 -11.64
C GLU A 76 -5.12 -13.28 -12.23
N ARG A 77 -4.83 -13.20 -13.52
CA ARG A 77 -4.86 -11.95 -14.29
C ARG A 77 -6.18 -11.87 -15.03
N ASP A 78 -7.13 -11.09 -14.51
CA ASP A 78 -8.38 -10.80 -15.21
C ASP A 78 -8.18 -9.66 -16.22
N TRP A 79 -7.35 -9.93 -17.23
CA TRP A 79 -7.00 -8.95 -18.28
C TRP A 79 -8.23 -8.55 -19.11
N ASP A 80 -9.20 -9.46 -19.24
CA ASP A 80 -10.39 -9.28 -20.07
C ASP A 80 -11.52 -8.50 -19.38
N LYS A 81 -11.56 -8.42 -18.04
CA LYS A 81 -12.60 -7.66 -17.32
C LYS A 81 -12.13 -6.34 -16.73
N ASN A 82 -10.93 -5.87 -17.08
CA ASN A 82 -10.42 -4.55 -16.66
C ASN A 82 -10.38 -4.39 -15.11
N ARG A 83 -10.37 -5.49 -14.37
CA ARG A 83 -10.31 -5.48 -12.90
C ARG A 83 -8.83 -5.56 -12.53
N GLN A 84 -8.26 -4.38 -12.31
CA GLN A 84 -6.98 -4.12 -11.62
C GLN A 84 -5.91 -5.23 -11.77
N PRO A 85 -4.81 -5.01 -12.53
CA PRO A 85 -3.82 -6.05 -12.81
C PRO A 85 -3.06 -6.59 -11.58
N PHE A 86 -3.29 -6.03 -10.39
CA PHE A 86 -2.60 -6.37 -9.15
C PHE A 86 -3.58 -6.43 -7.97
N TRP A 87 -3.63 -7.58 -7.29
CA TRP A 87 -4.39 -7.81 -6.06
C TRP A 87 -3.85 -7.09 -4.83
N PHE A 88 -2.54 -6.84 -4.79
CA PHE A 88 -1.88 -6.22 -3.66
C PHE A 88 -0.93 -5.16 -4.18
N ARG A 89 -1.10 -3.94 -3.67
CA ARG A 89 -0.34 -2.74 -4.05
C ARG A 89 -0.14 -1.89 -2.78
N PRO A 90 0.82 -0.95 -2.78
CA PRO A 90 0.92 0.03 -1.71
C PRO A 90 -0.43 0.71 -1.39
N VAL A 91 -0.69 0.94 -0.11
CA VAL A 91 -1.89 1.58 0.41
C VAL A 91 -1.49 2.70 1.35
N ILE A 92 -2.44 3.58 1.65
CA ILE A 92 -2.28 4.56 2.71
C ILE A 92 -2.65 3.90 4.03
N ASP A 93 -1.70 3.87 4.94
CA ASP A 93 -1.81 3.26 6.25
C ASP A 93 -2.54 4.21 7.22
N LEU A 94 -3.87 4.18 7.17
CA LEU A 94 -4.70 4.95 8.09
C LEU A 94 -4.71 4.30 9.49
N ASN A 95 -4.74 5.14 10.53
CA ASN A 95 -4.89 4.71 11.93
C ASN A 95 -3.78 3.80 12.47
N VAL A 96 -2.56 3.87 11.91
CA VAL A 96 -1.41 3.10 12.41
C VAL A 96 -0.63 3.93 13.42
N THR A 97 -0.37 3.36 14.59
CA THR A 97 0.19 4.08 15.75
C THR A 97 1.71 4.22 15.75
N GLY A 98 2.44 3.41 14.98
CA GLY A 98 3.91 3.32 15.11
C GLY A 98 4.72 3.46 13.83
N SER A 99 4.26 2.95 12.69
CA SER A 99 5.14 2.79 11.51
C SER A 99 4.40 2.68 10.18
N ALA A 100 3.51 3.63 9.89
CA ALA A 100 2.94 3.77 8.54
C ALA A 100 4.02 4.16 7.53
N LEU A 101 4.13 3.41 6.42
CA LEU A 101 5.05 3.75 5.33
C LEU A 101 4.51 4.94 4.53
N LEU A 102 3.21 4.91 4.20
CA LEU A 102 2.49 6.01 3.55
C LEU A 102 1.38 6.50 4.49
N LYS A 103 1.58 7.67 5.10
CA LYS A 103 0.63 8.26 6.07
C LYS A 103 -0.51 9.06 5.42
N ASP A 104 -0.32 9.46 4.16
CA ASP A 104 -1.30 10.25 3.39
C ASP A 104 -1.11 9.98 1.90
N PHE A 105 -2.04 10.46 1.07
CA PHE A 105 -1.92 10.46 -0.38
C PHE A 105 -0.64 11.19 -0.80
N PRO A 106 0.12 10.66 -1.78
CA PRO A 106 1.39 11.24 -2.21
C PRO A 106 1.28 12.71 -2.55
N LEU A 107 0.18 13.12 -3.20
CA LEU A 107 -0.04 14.52 -3.55
C LEU A 107 0.01 15.46 -2.33
N ASN A 108 -0.38 14.99 -1.15
CA ASN A 108 -0.33 15.78 0.08
C ASN A 108 1.04 15.70 0.75
N LEU A 109 1.77 14.59 0.60
CA LEU A 109 3.14 14.44 1.10
C LEU A 109 4.14 15.39 0.43
N TYR A 110 3.88 15.78 -0.82
CA TYR A 110 4.74 16.72 -1.59
C TYR A 110 4.26 18.18 -1.57
N LYS A 111 3.14 18.49 -0.90
CA LYS A 111 2.70 19.87 -0.67
C LYS A 111 3.39 20.39 0.59
N SER A 112 4.69 20.65 0.49
CA SER A 112 5.44 21.44 1.48
C SER A 112 5.30 22.93 1.18
#